data_AF-A0A0C3MPU3-F1
#
_entry.id   AF-A0A0C3MPU3-F1
#
_cell.length_a   1.000
_cell.length_b   1.000
_cell.length_c   1.000
_cell.angle_alpha   90.00
_cell.angle_beta   90.00
_cell.angle_gamma   90.00
#
_symmetry.space_group_name_H-M   'P 1'
#
loop_
_entity.id
_entity.type
_entity.pdbx_description
1 polymer ?
#
loop_
_entity_poly.entity_id
_entity_poly.type
_entity_poly.pdbx_seq_one_letter_code
_entity_poly.pdbx_strand_id
1 'polypeptide(L)'
;MKSVEHSEYLPDTEAGRSLFRERLIAKIQQHRDFKALPHEIQSNFFEKLAELTLFGTNNCSVETHSPRTRKLEKLADSYRRVANSIALLSEIDELLLDDAFQHSMPLQQQKKLMRQLAAQVDELIGGMRQTSTSTSERLLLGLQGASLLNQLGKLGVACKINNDFQTITKDAAEQRDASKQTQRLMPDLSQSMTLAMLCAMLILFNNGQLVEWSYCRRLLLEGKRVSR
;
A
#
# COMPACT_ATOMS: atom_id res chain seq x y z
N MET A 1 -22.40 -12.42 -36.90
CA MET A 1 -21.78 -11.56 -35.88
C MET A 1 -21.18 -12.48 -34.83
N LYS A 2 -19.84 -12.52 -34.70
CA LYS A 2 -19.15 -13.47 -33.83
C LYS A 2 -19.38 -13.08 -32.36
N SER A 3 -19.82 -14.05 -31.57
CA SER A 3 -19.94 -13.97 -30.12
C SER A 3 -18.60 -13.57 -29.50
N VAL A 4 -18.58 -12.43 -28.81
CA VAL A 4 -17.42 -12.04 -28.00
C VAL A 4 -17.43 -12.96 -26.77
N GLU A 5 -16.62 -14.00 -26.82
CA GLU A 5 -16.36 -14.91 -25.70
C GLU A 5 -15.99 -14.08 -24.47
N HIS A 6 -16.91 -14.01 -23.52
CA HIS A 6 -16.62 -13.56 -22.16
C HIS A 6 -15.81 -14.67 -21.51
N SER A 7 -14.52 -14.76 -21.87
CA SER A 7 -13.64 -15.78 -21.30
C SER A 7 -13.31 -15.38 -19.86
N GLU A 8 -14.09 -15.92 -18.94
CA GLU A 8 -13.79 -15.91 -17.51
C GLU A 8 -12.44 -16.61 -17.29
N TYR A 9 -11.42 -15.85 -16.89
CA TYR A 9 -10.11 -16.44 -16.56
C TYR A 9 -10.08 -16.82 -15.08
N LEU A 10 -9.68 -18.07 -14.83
CA LEU A 10 -9.50 -18.60 -13.49
C LEU A 10 -8.09 -18.27 -12.97
N PRO A 11 -7.95 -17.45 -11.90
CA PRO A 11 -6.66 -17.06 -11.32
C PRO A 11 -5.92 -18.24 -10.69
N ASP A 12 -6.63 -19.32 -10.35
CA ASP A 12 -6.04 -20.48 -9.68
C ASP A 12 -5.30 -21.41 -10.67
N THR A 13 -5.56 -21.28 -11.98
CA THR A 13 -4.90 -22.09 -13.02
C THR A 13 -3.71 -21.35 -13.65
N GLU A 14 -2.61 -22.05 -13.89
CA GLU A 14 -1.44 -21.46 -14.57
C GLU A 14 -1.75 -21.03 -16.00
N ALA A 15 -2.55 -21.83 -16.72
CA ALA A 15 -3.01 -21.49 -18.06
C ALA A 15 -3.88 -20.22 -18.07
N GLY A 16 -4.81 -20.08 -17.11
CA GLY A 16 -5.65 -18.90 -16.98
C GLY A 16 -4.84 -17.64 -16.64
N ARG A 17 -3.87 -17.76 -15.71
CA ARG A 17 -2.92 -16.70 -15.35
C ARG A 17 -2.08 -16.25 -16.55
N SER A 18 -1.52 -17.21 -17.29
CA SER A 18 -0.67 -16.92 -18.46
C SER A 18 -1.48 -16.23 -19.56
N LEU A 19 -2.67 -16.76 -19.87
CA LEU A 19 -3.55 -16.20 -20.89
C LEU A 19 -4.02 -14.79 -20.53
N PHE A 20 -4.38 -14.54 -19.25
CA PHE A 20 -4.72 -13.20 -18.79
C PHE A 20 -3.55 -12.22 -18.97
N ARG A 21 -2.34 -12.64 -18.57
CA ARG A 21 -1.14 -11.81 -18.72
C ARG A 21 -0.88 -11.45 -20.18
N GLU A 22 -1.01 -12.41 -21.09
CA GLU A 22 -0.86 -12.18 -22.53
C GLU A 22 -1.90 -11.19 -23.07
N ARG A 23 -3.18 -11.36 -22.69
CA ARG A 23 -4.25 -10.43 -23.12
C ARG A 23 -4.02 -9.03 -22.54
N LEU A 24 -3.54 -8.92 -21.31
CA LEU A 24 -3.21 -7.66 -20.67
C LEU A 24 -2.06 -6.94 -21.38
N ILE A 25 -0.99 -7.67 -21.72
CA ILE A 25 0.14 -7.14 -22.52
C ILE A 25 -0.36 -6.68 -23.90
N ALA A 26 -1.15 -7.51 -24.59
CA ALA A 26 -1.71 -7.15 -25.90
C ALA A 26 -2.58 -5.88 -25.81
N LYS A 27 -3.38 -5.74 -24.75
CA LYS A 27 -4.19 -4.54 -24.50
C LYS A 27 -3.33 -3.29 -24.30
N ILE A 28 -2.23 -3.41 -23.55
CA ILE A 28 -1.24 -2.32 -23.37
C ILE A 28 -0.62 -1.93 -24.71
N GLN A 29 -0.15 -2.90 -25.50
CA GLN A 29 0.45 -2.65 -26.82
C GLN A 29 -0.51 -1.98 -27.80
N GLN A 30 -1.81 -2.29 -27.70
CA GLN A 30 -2.84 -1.69 -28.55
C GLN A 30 -3.26 -0.29 -28.10
N HIS A 31 -2.95 0.12 -26.86
CA HIS A 31 -3.38 1.39 -26.29
C HIS A 31 -2.77 2.60 -27.02
N ARG A 32 -3.58 3.62 -27.33
CA ARG A 32 -3.15 4.82 -28.06
C ARG A 32 -1.95 5.51 -27.40
N ASP A 33 -2.02 5.75 -26.09
CA ASP A 33 -0.96 6.42 -25.35
C ASP A 33 0.34 5.61 -25.30
N PHE A 34 0.28 4.27 -25.40
CA PHE A 34 1.47 3.43 -25.46
C PHE A 34 2.14 3.56 -26.82
N LYS A 35 1.36 3.50 -27.91
CA LYS A 35 1.84 3.68 -29.28
C LYS A 35 2.45 5.07 -29.52
N ALA A 36 2.06 6.06 -28.72
CA ALA A 36 2.62 7.41 -28.77
C ALA A 36 3.97 7.55 -28.03
N LEU A 37 4.40 6.54 -27.27
CA LEU A 37 5.71 6.56 -26.60
C LEU A 37 6.85 6.44 -27.62
N PRO A 38 8.04 6.99 -27.33
CA PRO A 38 9.23 6.76 -28.14
C PRO A 38 9.53 5.27 -28.33
N HIS A 39 10.02 4.87 -29.51
CA HIS A 39 10.34 3.48 -29.83
C HIS A 39 11.32 2.85 -28.82
N GLU A 40 12.32 3.62 -28.37
CA GLU A 40 13.31 3.19 -27.37
C GLU A 40 12.70 2.83 -26.00
N ILE A 41 11.57 3.46 -25.66
CA ILE A 41 10.80 3.15 -24.46
C ILE A 41 9.92 1.93 -24.73
N GLN A 42 9.28 1.85 -25.90
CA GLN A 42 8.41 0.71 -26.24
C GLN A 42 9.16 -0.63 -26.25
N SER A 43 10.40 -0.65 -26.75
CA SER A 43 11.19 -1.89 -26.92
C SER A 43 11.58 -2.55 -25.59
N ASN A 44 11.77 -1.77 -24.53
CA ASN A 44 12.14 -2.27 -23.18
C ASN A 44 11.03 -2.06 -22.13
N PHE A 45 9.83 -1.68 -22.56
CA PHE A 45 8.76 -1.26 -21.65
C PHE A 45 8.35 -2.35 -20.68
N PHE A 46 8.08 -3.55 -21.18
CA PHE A 46 7.60 -4.67 -20.36
C PHE A 46 8.67 -5.25 -19.44
N GLU A 47 9.94 -5.17 -19.86
CA GLU A 47 11.09 -5.51 -19.02
C GLU A 47 11.18 -4.54 -17.85
N LYS A 48 11.20 -3.23 -18.12
CA LYS A 48 11.20 -2.19 -17.09
C LYS A 48 9.98 -2.25 -16.18
N LEU A 49 8.80 -2.60 -16.70
CA LEU A 49 7.60 -2.80 -15.88
C LEU A 49 7.70 -4.04 -14.99
N ALA A 50 8.32 -5.12 -15.46
CA ALA A 50 8.48 -6.35 -14.67
C ALA A 50 9.48 -6.17 -13.51
N GLU A 51 10.47 -5.27 -13.68
CA GLU A 51 11.40 -4.88 -12.60
C GLU A 51 10.72 -4.07 -11.49
N LEU A 52 9.52 -3.53 -11.71
CA LEU A 52 8.81 -2.76 -10.70
C LEU A 52 8.22 -3.69 -9.64
N THR A 53 8.93 -3.83 -8.53
CA THR A 53 8.37 -4.46 -7.33
C THR A 53 7.62 -3.42 -6.52
N LEU A 54 6.31 -3.64 -6.29
CA LEU A 54 5.61 -2.92 -5.23
C LEU A 54 6.14 -3.42 -3.90
N PHE A 55 6.48 -2.49 -2.97
CA PHE A 55 6.97 -2.84 -1.64
C PHE A 55 6.07 -3.92 -1.03
N GLY A 56 6.60 -5.13 -0.85
CA GLY A 56 5.81 -6.29 -0.44
C GLY A 56 5.12 -6.06 0.90
N THR A 57 3.83 -6.40 0.98
CA THR A 57 2.96 -6.33 2.16
C THR A 57 3.30 -7.39 3.23
N ASN A 58 4.46 -8.04 3.15
CA ASN A 58 4.84 -9.10 4.09
C ASN A 58 5.00 -8.61 5.54
N ASN A 59 4.99 -7.28 5.77
CA ASN A 59 5.16 -6.68 7.09
C ASN A 59 3.94 -5.89 7.59
N CYS A 60 2.81 -5.95 6.89
CA CYS A 60 1.59 -5.23 7.28
C CYS A 60 0.36 -6.13 7.39
N SER A 61 0.54 -7.45 7.55
CA SER A 61 -0.54 -8.24 8.14
C SER A 61 -0.81 -7.65 9.52
N VAL A 62 -1.98 -7.01 9.62
CA VAL A 62 -2.60 -6.58 10.87
C VAL A 62 -3.08 -7.84 11.57
N GLU A 63 -2.15 -8.75 11.88
CA GLU A 63 -2.38 -9.64 12.99
C GLU A 63 -2.38 -8.76 14.24
N THR A 64 -3.38 -8.97 15.09
CA THR A 64 -3.55 -8.34 16.40
C THR A 64 -2.29 -8.38 17.27
N HIS A 65 -1.29 -9.19 16.89
CA HIS A 65 0.08 -9.20 17.41
C HIS A 65 1.18 -9.11 16.34
N SER A 66 1.16 -8.07 15.50
CA SER A 66 2.26 -7.84 14.56
C SER A 66 3.62 -7.66 15.29
N PRO A 67 4.75 -8.14 14.74
CA PRO A 67 6.09 -7.88 15.29
C PRO A 67 6.37 -6.38 15.49
N ARG A 68 5.72 -5.52 14.71
CA ARG A 68 5.77 -4.06 14.84
C ARG A 68 5.06 -3.58 16.11
N THR A 69 3.84 -4.04 16.39
CA THR A 69 3.11 -3.72 17.63
C THR A 69 3.94 -4.14 18.85
N ARG A 70 4.53 -5.34 18.83
CA ARG A 70 5.41 -5.82 19.91
C ARG A 70 6.66 -4.95 20.10
N LYS A 71 7.25 -4.45 19.02
CA LYS A 71 8.40 -3.52 19.12
C LYS A 71 7.98 -2.16 19.68
N LEU A 72 6.81 -1.65 19.31
CA LEU A 72 6.27 -0.40 19.85
C LEU A 72 5.91 -0.54 21.34
N GLU A 73 5.33 -1.67 21.75
CA GLU A 73 5.07 -1.98 23.16
C GLU A 73 6.37 -1.98 23.97
N LYS A 74 7.40 -2.67 23.47
CA LYS A 74 8.73 -2.66 24.11
C LYS A 74 9.33 -1.25 24.22
N LEU A 75 9.09 -0.39 23.23
CA LEU A 75 9.55 0.99 23.24
C LEU A 75 8.84 1.80 24.33
N ALA A 76 7.50 1.71 24.41
CA ALA A 76 6.71 2.37 25.45
C ALA A 76 7.11 1.88 26.85
N ASP A 77 7.31 0.57 27.02
CA ASP A 77 7.80 -0.03 28.27
C ASP A 77 9.18 0.48 28.68
N SER A 78 10.05 0.73 27.71
CA SER A 78 11.40 1.25 27.97
C SER A 78 11.33 2.70 28.42
N TYR A 79 10.51 3.54 27.76
CA TYR A 79 10.27 4.92 28.20
C TYR A 79 9.66 4.99 29.60
N ARG A 80 8.64 4.16 29.90
CA ARG A 80 8.05 4.10 31.25
C ARG A 80 9.07 3.66 32.30
N ARG A 81 9.93 2.68 32.00
CA ARG A 81 11.00 2.25 32.90
C ARG A 81 11.98 3.38 33.21
N VAL A 82 12.47 4.08 32.19
CA VAL A 82 13.40 5.22 32.39
C VAL A 82 12.72 6.31 33.22
N ALA A 83 11.48 6.69 32.87
CA ALA A 83 10.75 7.71 33.63
C ALA A 83 10.52 7.31 35.11
N ASN A 84 10.29 6.03 35.38
CA ASN A 84 10.12 5.52 36.75
C ASN A 84 11.46 5.48 37.50
N SER A 85 12.55 5.10 36.84
CA SER A 85 13.89 5.16 37.44
C SER A 85 14.26 6.59 37.84
N ILE A 86 13.98 7.59 37.00
CA ILE A 86 14.18 9.00 37.35
C ILE A 86 13.29 9.39 38.54
N ALA A 87 12.04 8.93 38.59
CA ALA A 87 11.11 9.27 39.67
C ALA A 87 11.48 8.67 41.04
N LEU A 88 12.37 7.68 41.08
CA LEU A 88 12.86 7.06 42.32
C LEU A 88 14.07 7.77 42.92
N LEU A 89 14.69 8.69 42.17
CA LEU A 89 15.81 9.47 42.66
C LEU A 89 15.35 10.41 43.77
N SER A 90 16.23 10.65 44.74
CA SER A 90 16.05 11.75 45.67
C SER A 90 16.29 13.08 44.95
N GLU A 91 15.77 14.18 45.50
CA GLU A 91 16.00 15.53 44.95
C GLU A 91 17.50 15.88 44.88
N ILE A 92 18.28 15.39 45.85
CA ILE A 92 19.73 15.59 45.88
C ILE A 92 20.40 14.80 44.75
N ASP A 93 20.03 13.52 44.55
CA ASP A 93 20.59 12.70 43.48
C ASP A 93 20.24 13.25 42.09
N GLU A 94 19.02 13.77 41.93
CA GLU A 94 18.59 14.40 40.67
C GLU A 94 19.44 15.61 40.33
N LEU A 95 19.67 16.51 41.29
CA LEU A 95 20.52 17.69 41.12
C LEU A 95 21.97 17.33 40.82
N LEU A 96 22.52 16.32 41.51
CA LEU A 96 23.87 15.84 41.29
C LEU A 96 24.05 15.24 39.89
N LEU A 97 23.06 14.50 39.39
CA LEU A 97 23.10 13.91 38.05
C LEU A 97 22.95 14.97 36.96
N ASP A 98 22.03 15.93 37.13
CA ASP A 98 21.87 17.03 36.17
C ASP A 98 23.16 17.86 36.05
N ASP A 99 23.86 18.11 37.16
CA ASP A 99 25.14 18.83 37.18
C ASP A 99 26.29 17.98 36.60
N ALA A 100 26.41 16.71 37.01
CA ALA A 100 27.50 15.83 36.61
C ALA A 100 27.47 15.46 35.12
N PHE A 101 26.28 15.23 34.56
CA PHE A 101 26.12 14.79 33.17
C PHE A 101 25.89 15.93 32.18
N GLN A 102 25.78 17.18 32.66
CA GLN A 102 25.54 18.38 31.84
C GLN A 102 24.46 18.14 30.78
N HIS A 103 23.34 17.57 31.20
CA HIS A 103 22.29 17.22 30.25
C HIS A 103 21.81 18.46 29.50
N SER A 104 21.57 18.33 28.19
CA SER A 104 20.94 19.39 27.38
C SER A 104 19.51 19.70 27.82
N MET A 105 18.97 18.91 28.75
CA MET A 105 17.61 18.99 29.28
C MET A 105 17.59 18.41 30.69
N PRO A 106 16.99 19.10 31.69
CA PRO A 106 16.90 18.60 33.05
C PRO A 106 16.17 17.25 33.16
N LEU A 107 16.56 16.41 34.12
CA LEU A 107 16.00 15.07 34.35
C LEU A 107 14.48 15.09 34.54
N GLN A 108 13.92 16.10 35.21
CA GLN A 108 12.46 16.27 35.33
C GLN A 108 11.76 16.47 33.99
N GLN A 109 12.37 17.27 33.11
CA GLN A 109 11.82 17.52 31.79
C GLN A 109 11.96 16.28 30.90
N GLN A 110 13.08 15.56 30.99
CA GLN A 110 13.25 14.27 30.33
C GLN A 110 12.22 13.25 30.81
N LYS A 111 11.99 13.12 32.12
CA LYS A 111 10.94 12.26 32.70
C LYS A 111 9.57 12.58 32.12
N LYS A 112 9.22 13.87 32.03
CA LYS A 112 7.94 14.32 31.45
C LYS A 112 7.84 13.93 29.98
N LEU A 113 8.89 14.13 29.19
CA LEU A 113 8.94 13.70 27.79
C LEU A 113 8.82 12.18 27.64
N MET A 114 9.52 11.40 28.45
CA MET A 114 9.46 9.92 28.40
C MET A 114 8.04 9.42 28.68
N ARG A 115 7.32 10.03 29.63
CA ARG A 115 5.90 9.72 29.88
C ARG A 115 5.01 10.12 28.70
N GLN A 116 5.25 11.28 28.10
CA GLN A 116 4.50 11.74 26.91
C GLN A 116 4.74 10.83 25.71
N LEU A 117 5.99 10.44 25.45
CA LEU A 117 6.36 9.52 24.38
C LEU A 117 5.74 8.14 24.59
N ALA A 118 5.76 7.63 25.82
CA ALA A 118 5.05 6.38 26.15
C ALA A 118 3.55 6.49 25.84
N ALA A 119 2.89 7.58 26.27
CA ALA A 119 1.48 7.82 26.00
C ALA A 119 1.17 7.93 24.50
N GLN A 120 1.98 8.66 23.73
CA GLN A 120 1.83 8.77 22.27
C GLN A 120 2.00 7.42 21.56
N VAL A 121 2.93 6.58 22.04
CA VAL A 121 3.11 5.22 21.51
C VAL A 121 1.93 4.33 21.89
N ASP A 122 1.41 4.43 23.11
CA ASP A 122 0.23 3.70 23.57
C ASP A 122 -1.03 4.14 22.80
N GLU A 123 -1.19 5.44 22.51
CA GLU A 123 -2.23 5.98 21.63
C GLU A 123 -2.08 5.47 20.19
N LEU A 124 -0.86 5.42 19.67
CA LEU A 124 -0.59 4.85 18.36
C LEU A 124 -0.93 3.35 18.31
N ILE A 125 -0.58 2.57 19.34
CA ILE A 125 -0.92 1.16 19.45
C ILE A 125 -2.44 0.99 19.59
N GLY A 126 -3.09 1.80 20.42
CA GLY A 126 -4.55 1.83 20.58
C GLY A 126 -5.25 2.16 19.27
N GLY A 127 -4.75 3.18 18.57
CA GLY A 127 -5.14 3.53 17.21
C GLY A 127 -4.96 2.36 16.27
N MET A 128 -3.79 1.72 16.22
CA MET A 128 -3.52 0.54 15.38
C MET A 128 -4.43 -0.66 15.70
N ARG A 129 -4.85 -0.83 16.96
CA ARG A 129 -5.76 -1.90 17.41
C ARG A 129 -7.23 -1.58 17.11
N GLN A 130 -7.61 -0.30 17.08
CA GLN A 130 -8.99 0.17 16.88
C GLN A 130 -9.29 0.59 15.44
N THR A 131 -8.30 1.11 14.71
CA THR A 131 -8.43 1.37 13.29
C THR A 131 -8.49 0.02 12.60
N SER A 132 -9.69 -0.32 12.13
CA SER A 132 -9.83 -1.11 10.91
C SER A 132 -8.76 -0.62 9.95
N THR A 133 -7.80 -1.51 9.64
CA THR A 133 -7.03 -1.65 8.39
C THR A 133 -6.71 -0.37 7.56
N SER A 134 -7.68 0.49 7.32
CA SER A 134 -7.70 1.69 6.51
C SER A 134 -6.63 2.77 6.71
N THR A 135 -6.11 3.15 7.88
CA THR A 135 -5.16 4.32 7.94
C THR A 135 -3.74 3.91 7.56
N SER A 136 -3.23 2.84 8.17
CA SER A 136 -1.93 2.27 7.81
C SER A 136 -1.93 1.72 6.39
N GLU A 137 -3.03 1.08 5.96
CA GLU A 137 -3.19 0.67 4.56
C GLU A 137 -3.29 1.86 3.61
N ARG A 138 -4.00 2.94 3.96
CA ARG A 138 -4.04 4.16 3.12
C ARG A 138 -2.65 4.78 2.98
N LEU A 139 -1.87 4.83 4.05
CA LEU A 139 -0.50 5.34 4.01
C LEU A 139 0.40 4.44 3.16
N LEU A 140 0.29 3.12 3.32
CA LEU A 140 1.03 2.16 2.50
C LEU A 140 0.65 2.27 1.01
N LEU A 141 -0.65 2.33 0.70
CA LEU A 141 -1.17 2.54 -0.64
C LEU A 141 -0.72 3.90 -1.20
N GLY A 142 -0.66 4.94 -0.37
CA GLY A 142 -0.13 6.24 -0.75
C GLY A 142 1.34 6.18 -1.14
N LEU A 143 2.18 5.52 -0.33
CA LEU A 143 3.61 5.36 -0.62
C LEU A 143 3.87 4.50 -1.85
N GLN A 144 3.22 3.32 -1.94
CA GLN A 144 3.34 2.44 -3.09
C GLN A 144 2.82 3.12 -4.37
N GLY A 145 1.68 3.81 -4.27
CA GLY A 145 1.10 4.59 -5.35
C GLY A 145 2.04 5.70 -5.82
N ALA A 146 2.61 6.49 -4.91
CA ALA A 146 3.54 7.57 -5.26
C ALA A 146 4.79 7.04 -5.96
N SER A 147 5.38 5.94 -5.44
CA SER A 147 6.52 5.27 -6.08
C SER A 147 6.18 4.80 -7.49
N LEU A 148 5.03 4.14 -7.66
CA LEU A 148 4.54 3.67 -8.94
C LEU A 148 4.34 4.83 -9.94
N LEU A 149 3.67 5.91 -9.51
CA LEU A 149 3.42 7.08 -10.36
C LEU A 149 4.72 7.72 -10.83
N ASN A 150 5.72 7.83 -9.95
CA ASN A 150 7.04 8.35 -10.32
C ASN A 150 7.73 7.49 -11.37
N GLN A 151 7.65 6.16 -11.24
CA GLN A 151 8.24 5.23 -12.21
C GLN A 151 7.50 5.24 -13.54
N LEU A 152 6.16 5.24 -13.52
CA LEU A 152 5.35 5.39 -14.73
C LEU A 152 5.61 6.73 -15.43
N GLY A 153 5.82 7.80 -14.67
CA GLY A 153 6.22 9.11 -15.21
C GLY A 153 7.57 9.05 -15.93
N LYS A 154 8.56 8.33 -15.38
CA LYS A 154 9.86 8.09 -16.05
C LYS A 154 9.72 7.29 -17.35
N LEU A 155 8.71 6.42 -17.44
CA LEU A 155 8.37 5.67 -18.65
C LEU A 155 7.50 6.47 -19.64
N GLY A 156 7.25 7.76 -19.38
CA GLY A 156 6.41 8.61 -20.23
C GLY A 156 4.91 8.32 -20.13
N VAL A 157 4.47 7.50 -19.17
CA VAL A 157 3.07 7.12 -19.01
C VAL A 157 2.33 8.19 -18.23
N ALA A 158 1.43 8.91 -18.92
CA ALA A 158 0.56 9.88 -18.28
C ALA A 158 -0.39 9.17 -17.30
N CYS A 159 -0.31 9.55 -16.02
CA CYS A 159 -1.11 8.96 -14.96
C CYS A 159 -2.53 9.57 -14.92
N LYS A 160 -3.33 9.29 -15.95
CA LYS A 160 -4.78 9.61 -15.96
C LYS A 160 -5.56 8.45 -15.34
N ILE A 161 -6.63 8.77 -14.62
CA ILE A 161 -7.51 7.78 -13.98
C ILE A 161 -8.91 8.04 -14.53
N ASN A 162 -9.57 7.01 -15.05
CA ASN A 162 -10.95 7.13 -15.52
C ASN A 162 -11.93 6.94 -14.34
N ASN A 163 -13.00 7.75 -14.30
CA ASN A 163 -13.99 7.74 -13.20
C ASN A 163 -15.18 6.81 -13.43
N ASP A 164 -15.33 6.30 -14.65
CA ASP A 164 -16.49 5.51 -15.10
C ASP A 164 -16.69 4.19 -14.33
N PHE A 165 -15.73 3.80 -13.49
CA PHE A 165 -15.72 2.55 -12.74
C PHE A 165 -16.40 2.63 -11.36
N GLN A 166 -16.94 3.78 -10.95
CA GLN A 166 -17.61 3.93 -9.65
C GLN A 166 -18.99 3.23 -9.58
N THR A 167 -19.66 3.01 -10.72
CA THR A 167 -20.99 2.38 -10.78
C THR A 167 -20.93 0.88 -10.49
N ILE A 168 -19.84 0.20 -10.85
CA ILE A 168 -19.69 -1.24 -10.69
C ILE A 168 -19.64 -1.68 -9.21
N THR A 169 -19.16 -0.82 -8.30
CA THR A 169 -19.19 -1.14 -6.86
C THR A 169 -20.59 -1.21 -6.25
N LYS A 170 -21.61 -0.62 -6.89
CA LYS A 170 -23.01 -0.78 -6.47
C LYS A 170 -23.62 -2.04 -7.08
N ASP A 171 -23.46 -2.25 -8.39
CA ASP A 171 -24.09 -3.38 -9.08
C ASP A 171 -23.41 -4.73 -8.76
N ALA A 172 -22.10 -4.76 -8.55
CA ALA A 172 -21.36 -5.97 -8.19
C ALA A 172 -21.52 -6.36 -6.71
N ALA A 173 -21.94 -5.42 -5.84
CA ALA A 173 -22.32 -5.74 -4.46
C ALA A 173 -23.68 -6.45 -4.43
N GLU A 174 -24.63 -6.05 -5.27
CA GLU A 174 -25.95 -6.68 -5.38
C GLU A 174 -25.91 -8.07 -6.03
N GLN A 175 -24.91 -8.37 -6.86
CA GLN A 175 -24.74 -9.70 -7.48
C GLN A 175 -23.98 -10.72 -6.62
N ARG A 176 -23.31 -10.31 -5.53
CA ARG A 176 -22.53 -11.24 -4.67
C ARG A 176 -23.40 -12.08 -3.72
N ASP A 177 -24.66 -11.73 -3.52
CA ASP A 177 -25.55 -12.44 -2.58
C ASP A 177 -26.34 -13.60 -3.21
N ALA A 178 -26.20 -13.85 -4.51
CA ALA A 178 -27.02 -14.83 -5.20
C ALA A 178 -26.22 -15.82 -6.08
N SER A 179 -25.23 -16.52 -5.53
CA SER A 179 -24.98 -17.96 -5.78
C SER A 179 -23.59 -18.44 -5.34
N LYS A 180 -23.61 -19.57 -4.61
CA LYS A 180 -22.67 -20.71 -4.60
C LYS A 180 -21.20 -20.45 -5.01
N GLN A 181 -20.29 -20.64 -4.05
CA GLN A 181 -18.83 -20.79 -4.23
C GLN A 181 -18.20 -19.76 -5.18
N THR A 182 -17.83 -18.63 -4.59
CA THR A 182 -17.17 -17.47 -5.22
C THR A 182 -15.87 -17.88 -5.91
N GLN A 183 -15.96 -18.34 -7.16
CA GLN A 183 -14.80 -18.42 -8.03
C GLN A 183 -14.25 -17.00 -8.14
N ARG A 184 -13.01 -16.78 -7.69
CA ARG A 184 -12.34 -15.51 -7.89
C ARG A 184 -12.14 -15.38 -9.39
N LEU A 185 -12.77 -14.42 -10.03
CA LEU A 185 -12.59 -14.19 -11.46
C LEU A 185 -11.55 -13.09 -11.66
N MET A 186 -10.72 -13.23 -12.69
CA MET A 186 -9.82 -12.14 -13.07
C MET A 186 -10.60 -10.98 -13.70
N PRO A 187 -10.10 -9.75 -13.61
CA PRO A 187 -10.84 -8.58 -14.10
C PRO A 187 -11.05 -8.60 -15.62
N ASP A 188 -12.23 -8.20 -16.08
CA ASP A 188 -12.52 -8.12 -17.52
C ASP A 188 -11.79 -6.94 -18.19
N LEU A 189 -10.97 -7.27 -19.20
CA LEU A 189 -10.15 -6.32 -19.96
C LEU A 189 -10.89 -5.62 -21.11
N SER A 190 -12.17 -5.94 -21.35
CA SER A 190 -12.98 -5.34 -22.41
C SER A 190 -13.17 -3.82 -22.21
N GLN A 191 -13.13 -3.35 -20.95
CA GLN A 191 -13.47 -1.99 -20.55
C GLN A 191 -12.42 -0.92 -20.95
N SER A 192 -12.85 0.35 -21.00
CA SER A 192 -12.02 1.51 -21.37
C SER A 192 -11.10 1.95 -20.21
N MET A 193 -9.95 1.31 -20.11
CA MET A 193 -8.94 1.64 -19.10
C MET A 193 -7.87 2.58 -19.61
N THR A 194 -7.30 3.38 -18.70
CA THR A 194 -6.11 4.16 -18.99
C THR A 194 -4.86 3.28 -19.00
N LEU A 195 -3.84 3.70 -19.74
CA LEU A 195 -2.56 3.01 -19.79
C LEU A 195 -1.96 2.79 -18.39
N ALA A 196 -2.05 3.79 -17.51
CA ALA A 196 -1.55 3.70 -16.14
C ALA A 196 -2.26 2.60 -15.32
N MET A 197 -3.57 2.41 -15.50
CA MET A 197 -4.32 1.34 -14.83
C MET A 197 -3.92 -0.04 -15.34
N LEU A 198 -3.74 -0.20 -16.65
CA LEU A 198 -3.26 -1.45 -17.25
C LEU A 198 -1.85 -1.81 -16.76
N CYS A 199 -0.95 -0.83 -16.66
CA CYS A 199 0.41 -1.03 -16.14
C CYS A 199 0.38 -1.41 -14.66
N ALA A 200 -0.39 -0.69 -13.83
CA ALA A 200 -0.57 -1.02 -12.42
C ALA A 200 -1.08 -2.46 -12.23
N MET A 201 -2.07 -2.86 -13.04
CA MET A 201 -2.61 -4.20 -13.04
C MET A 201 -1.58 -5.26 -13.39
N LEU A 202 -0.75 -5.03 -14.41
CA LEU A 202 0.29 -5.96 -14.83
C LEU A 202 1.36 -6.13 -13.74
N ILE A 203 1.75 -5.03 -13.09
CA ILE A 203 2.71 -5.04 -11.97
C ILE A 203 2.15 -5.81 -10.77
N LEU A 204 0.90 -5.54 -10.38
CA LEU A 204 0.22 -6.25 -9.29
C LEU A 204 0.16 -7.75 -9.57
N PHE A 205 -0.23 -8.09 -10.81
CA PHE A 205 -0.32 -9.47 -11.26
C PHE A 205 1.03 -10.19 -11.22
N ASN A 206 2.09 -9.58 -11.76
CA ASN A 206 3.44 -10.17 -11.76
C ASN A 206 3.98 -10.35 -10.34
N ASN A 207 3.61 -9.48 -9.40
CA ASN A 207 4.01 -9.55 -8.00
C ASN A 207 3.13 -10.49 -7.16
N GLY A 208 2.20 -11.24 -7.78
CA GLY A 208 1.30 -12.16 -7.08
C GLY A 208 0.30 -11.48 -6.14
N GLN A 209 0.06 -10.18 -6.33
CA GLN A 209 -0.89 -9.41 -5.51
C GLN A 209 -2.32 -9.58 -6.02
N LEU A 210 -3.31 -9.24 -5.19
CA LEU A 210 -4.72 -9.28 -5.56
C LEU A 210 -4.97 -8.29 -6.71
N VAL A 211 -5.45 -8.81 -7.84
CA VAL A 211 -5.70 -8.02 -9.04
C VAL A 211 -7.17 -7.63 -9.10
N GLU A 212 -7.47 -6.44 -8.59
CA GLU A 212 -8.80 -5.83 -8.67
C GLU A 212 -8.74 -4.40 -9.23
N TRP A 213 -9.76 -4.02 -9.99
CA TRP A 213 -9.91 -2.66 -10.54
C TRP A 213 -9.94 -1.59 -9.44
N SER A 214 -10.74 -1.86 -8.41
CA SER A 214 -10.91 -1.00 -7.23
C SER A 214 -9.57 -0.74 -6.55
N TYR A 215 -8.72 -1.76 -6.45
CA TYR A 215 -7.40 -1.71 -5.86
C TYR A 215 -6.43 -0.89 -6.72
N CYS A 216 -6.33 -1.18 -8.02
CA CYS A 216 -5.49 -0.42 -8.96
C CYS A 216 -5.84 1.08 -8.92
N ARG A 217 -7.14 1.40 -8.95
CA ARG A 217 -7.64 2.78 -8.89
C ARG A 217 -7.28 3.44 -7.56
N ARG A 218 -7.50 2.77 -6.44
CA ARG A 218 -7.20 3.29 -5.10
C ARG A 218 -5.70 3.56 -4.94
N LEU A 219 -4.86 2.63 -5.38
CA LEU A 219 -3.40 2.77 -5.39
C LEU A 219 -2.96 4.05 -6.14
N LEU A 220 -3.45 4.26 -7.37
CA LEU A 220 -3.12 5.44 -8.16
C LEU A 220 -3.68 6.75 -7.58
N LEU A 221 -4.87 6.72 -6.96
CA LEU A 221 -5.48 7.91 -6.34
C LEU A 221 -4.76 8.35 -5.07
N GLU A 222 -4.47 7.41 -4.17
CA GLU A 222 -3.76 7.73 -2.92
C GLU A 222 -2.33 8.18 -3.21
N GLY A 223 -1.64 7.56 -4.18
CA GLY A 223 -0.31 8.01 -4.62
C GLY A 223 -0.25 9.46 -5.08
N LYS A 224 -1.29 9.93 -5.80
CA LYS A 224 -1.36 11.32 -6.25
C LYS A 224 -1.54 12.33 -5.11
N ARG A 225 -2.20 11.93 -4.03
CA ARG A 225 -2.43 12.80 -2.86
C ARG A 225 -1.15 13.07 -2.08
N VAL A 226 -0.23 12.11 -2.06
CA VAL A 226 1.07 12.23 -1.39
C VAL A 226 2.05 13.09 -2.18
N SER A 227 1.93 13.15 -3.51
CA SER A 227 2.84 13.88 -4.39
C SER A 227 2.54 15.39 -4.50
N ARG A 228 1.50 15.90 -3.84
CA ARG A 228 1.13 17.32 -3.80
C ARG A 228 1.60 17.94 -2.50
#